data_AF-A0A2N2LQH0-F1
#
_entry.id   AF-A0A2N2LQH0-F1
#
_cell.length_a   1.000
_cell.length_b   1.000
_cell.length_c   1.000
_cell.angle_alpha   90.00
_cell.angle_beta   90.00
_cell.angle_gamma   90.00
#
_symmetry.space_group_name_H-M   'P 1'
#
loop_
_entity.id
_entity.type
_entity.pdbx_description
1 polymer ?
#
loop_
_entity_poly.entity_id
_entity_poly.type
_entity_poly.pdbx_seq_one_letter_code
_entity_poly.pdbx_strand_id
1 'polypeptide(L)'
;MRSNINVELPTKKDEKGYFTISFTGDNPQVVTTIANRLASLFIEENLRIREQQAVGTTEFLSIELKAAKKKLDEMETAVTAYKTKYMGELPEQREANIKILEQLQNQNLKVSESLRAAQDRKLVIQKQLMEMPAAVELEDLRAKYTENHPDVIAAKKKYTGPENKSGYDTHVRKDPRYRELRSQLDLTDLEIRRLARESANLSGQVETYLSRIEKSPAREQDMAA
;
A
#
# COMPACT_ATOMS: atom_id res chain seq x y z
N MET A 1 63.10 15.02 -54.80
CA MET A 1 62.21 16.01 -54.14
C MET A 1 61.93 15.69 -52.67
N ARG A 2 61.69 14.44 -52.25
CA ARG A 2 61.52 14.10 -50.81
C ARG A 2 62.82 14.09 -50.00
N SER A 3 63.98 14.10 -50.66
CA SER A 3 65.32 14.00 -50.08
C SER A 3 65.83 15.29 -49.42
N ASN A 4 65.12 16.41 -49.57
CA ASN A 4 65.56 17.73 -49.08
C ASN A 4 64.71 18.26 -47.93
N ILE A 5 63.78 17.46 -47.40
CA ILE A 5 62.92 17.82 -46.27
C ILE A 5 63.45 17.06 -45.06
N ASN A 6 63.82 17.78 -44.00
CA ASN A 6 64.21 17.16 -42.75
C ASN A 6 63.21 17.54 -41.65
N VAL A 7 62.82 16.58 -40.82
CA VAL A 7 61.89 16.78 -39.71
C VAL A 7 62.56 16.30 -38.44
N GLU A 8 62.80 17.22 -37.51
CA GLU A 8 63.45 16.94 -36.25
C GLU A 8 62.43 17.03 -35.11
N LEU A 9 62.34 15.95 -34.35
CA LEU A 9 61.55 15.88 -33.13
C LEU A 9 62.45 16.23 -31.93
N PRO A 10 61.98 17.06 -30.99
CA PRO A 10 62.75 17.37 -29.80
C PRO A 10 63.01 16.11 -28.97
N THR A 11 64.27 15.85 -28.66
CA THR A 11 64.74 14.63 -27.97
C THR A 11 64.71 14.76 -26.44
N LYS A 12 64.50 15.97 -25.90
CA LYS A 12 64.44 16.24 -24.46
C LYS A 12 63.01 16.20 -23.93
N LYS A 13 62.85 15.62 -22.74
CA LYS A 13 61.56 15.31 -22.10
C LYS A 13 60.70 16.54 -21.77
N ASP A 14 61.33 17.71 -21.59
CA ASP A 14 60.70 18.99 -21.22
C ASP A 14 60.31 19.88 -22.42
N GLU A 15 60.68 19.50 -23.65
CA GLU A 15 60.38 20.25 -24.88
C GLU A 15 59.29 19.56 -25.71
N LYS A 16 58.18 19.19 -25.08
CA LYS A 16 57.04 18.60 -25.80
C LYS A 16 56.12 19.69 -26.32
N GLY A 17 55.98 19.82 -27.64
CA GLY A 17 54.95 20.68 -28.25
C GLY A 17 55.33 21.37 -29.57
N TYR A 18 56.60 21.32 -29.97
CA TYR A 18 57.05 21.84 -31.25
C TYR A 18 57.89 20.79 -31.99
N PHE A 19 58.03 20.95 -33.30
CA PHE A 19 58.92 20.17 -34.15
C PHE A 19 59.51 21.12 -35.19
N THR A 20 60.71 20.81 -35.66
CA THR A 20 61.39 21.66 -36.65
C THR A 20 61.28 20.98 -38.01
N ILE A 21 60.78 21.72 -39.01
CA ILE A 21 60.86 21.30 -40.42
C ILE A 21 61.86 22.22 -41.10
N SER A 22 62.80 21.64 -41.82
CA SER A 22 63.73 22.37 -42.67
C SER A 22 63.67 21.85 -44.11
N PHE A 23 63.87 22.77 -45.06
CA PHE A 23 63.96 22.46 -46.49
C PHE A 23 65.22 23.08 -47.07
N THR A 24 66.01 22.30 -47.81
CA THR A 24 67.27 22.75 -48.42
C THR A 24 67.17 22.76 -49.94
N GLY A 25 67.67 23.83 -50.58
CA GLY A 25 67.71 23.93 -52.04
C GLY A 25 68.54 25.12 -52.51
N ASP A 26 68.76 25.20 -53.83
CA ASP A 26 69.75 26.12 -54.42
C ASP A 26 69.20 27.52 -54.73
N ASN A 27 67.88 27.66 -54.90
CA ASN A 27 67.22 28.92 -55.20
C ASN A 27 66.52 29.49 -53.94
N PRO A 28 66.95 30.67 -53.45
CA PRO A 28 66.38 31.29 -52.24
C PRO A 28 64.87 31.53 -52.32
N GLN A 29 64.35 32.03 -53.45
CA GLN A 29 62.91 32.31 -53.59
C GLN A 29 62.07 31.02 -53.54
N VAL A 30 62.57 29.96 -54.16
CA VAL A 30 61.90 28.65 -54.19
C VAL A 30 61.94 27.99 -52.81
N VAL A 31 63.08 28.05 -52.11
CA VAL A 31 63.25 27.51 -50.76
C VAL A 31 62.29 28.16 -49.77
N THR A 32 62.20 29.49 -49.74
CA THR A 32 61.25 30.21 -48.87
C THR A 32 59.80 29.82 -49.16
N THR A 33 59.43 29.71 -50.43
CA THR A 33 58.08 29.33 -50.84
C THR A 33 57.72 27.92 -50.36
N ILE A 34 58.63 26.95 -50.54
CA ILE A 34 58.41 25.57 -50.13
C ILE A 34 58.38 25.43 -48.60
N ALA A 35 59.28 26.11 -47.88
CA ALA A 35 59.30 26.08 -46.41
C ALA A 35 58.00 26.64 -45.81
N ASN A 36 57.52 27.79 -46.29
CA ASN A 36 56.24 28.36 -45.87
C ASN A 36 55.07 27.44 -46.21
N ARG A 37 55.05 26.85 -47.41
CA ARG A 37 54.00 25.93 -47.82
C ARG A 37 53.97 24.65 -46.97
N LEU A 38 55.13 24.08 -46.64
CA LEU A 38 55.25 22.94 -45.74
C LEU A 38 54.71 23.26 -44.34
N ALA A 39 55.10 24.41 -43.78
CA ALA A 39 54.59 24.85 -42.48
C ALA A 39 53.06 24.99 -42.49
N SER A 40 52.48 25.62 -43.53
CA SER A 40 51.03 25.76 -43.66
C SER A 40 50.32 24.40 -43.77
N LEU A 41 50.85 23.46 -44.58
CA LEU A 41 50.25 22.14 -44.74
C LEU A 41 50.22 21.35 -43.43
N PHE A 42 51.28 21.43 -42.62
CA PHE A 42 51.31 20.76 -41.31
C PHE A 42 50.35 21.40 -40.29
N ILE A 43 50.20 22.73 -40.30
CA ILE A 43 49.21 23.42 -39.45
C ILE A 43 47.79 23.02 -39.84
N GLU A 44 47.49 23.02 -41.14
CA GLU A 44 46.18 22.64 -41.69
C GLU A 44 45.82 21.18 -41.33
N GLU A 45 46.77 20.26 -41.49
CA GLU A 45 46.57 18.85 -41.14
C GLU A 45 46.41 18.65 -39.62
N ASN A 46 47.17 19.38 -38.79
CA ASN A 46 47.02 19.30 -37.33
C ASN A 46 45.64 19.81 -36.87
N LEU A 47 45.18 20.93 -37.45
CA LEU A 47 43.84 21.47 -37.18
C LEU A 47 42.76 20.47 -37.60
N ARG A 48 42.88 19.88 -38.78
CA ARG A 48 41.96 18.85 -39.30
C ARG A 48 41.92 17.61 -38.38
N ILE A 49 43.08 17.12 -37.92
CA ILE A 49 43.15 15.98 -36.99
C ILE A 49 42.49 16.32 -35.65
N ARG A 50 42.74 17.52 -35.09
CA ARG A 50 42.10 17.95 -33.84
C ARG A 50 40.60 18.10 -33.99
N GLU A 51 40.12 18.64 -35.10
CA GLU A 51 38.69 18.75 -35.40
C GLU A 51 38.04 17.36 -35.50
N GLN A 52 38.65 16.42 -36.22
CA GLN A 52 38.17 15.03 -36.29
C GLN A 52 38.17 14.33 -34.93
N GLN A 53 39.21 14.55 -34.11
CA GLN A 53 39.26 13.99 -32.74
C GLN A 53 38.18 14.58 -31.84
N ALA A 54 37.93 15.89 -31.92
CA ALA A 54 36.87 16.55 -31.16
C ALA A 54 35.49 16.03 -31.58
N VAL A 55 35.23 15.96 -32.90
CA VAL A 55 33.98 15.42 -33.47
C VAL A 55 33.79 13.96 -33.04
N GLY A 56 34.81 13.11 -33.17
CA GLY A 56 34.73 11.71 -32.74
C GLY A 56 34.48 11.55 -31.24
N THR A 57 35.05 12.44 -30.41
CA THR A 57 34.79 12.45 -28.95
C THR A 57 33.34 12.86 -28.66
N THR A 58 32.83 13.90 -29.34
CA THR A 58 31.44 14.35 -29.19
C THR A 58 30.44 13.28 -29.64
N GLU A 59 30.72 12.60 -30.76
CA GLU A 59 29.89 11.52 -31.27
C GLU A 59 29.86 10.32 -30.33
N PHE A 60 31.02 9.91 -29.81
CA PHE A 60 31.12 8.87 -28.78
C PHE A 60 30.29 9.21 -27.53
N LEU A 61 30.46 10.41 -26.97
CA LEU A 61 29.69 10.85 -25.79
C LEU A 61 28.19 10.92 -26.08
N SER A 62 27.80 11.29 -27.31
CA SER A 62 26.39 11.33 -27.71
C SER A 62 25.77 9.93 -27.77
N ILE A 63 26.52 8.94 -28.27
CA ILE A 63 26.10 7.54 -28.31
C ILE A 63 25.96 6.99 -26.88
N GLU A 64 26.96 7.20 -26.02
CA GLU A 64 26.94 6.77 -24.62
C GLU A 64 25.78 7.42 -23.86
N LEU A 65 25.56 8.72 -24.03
CA LEU A 65 24.43 9.43 -23.43
C LEU A 65 23.09 8.84 -23.88
N LYS A 66 22.95 8.53 -25.17
CA LYS A 66 21.72 7.92 -25.71
C LYS A 66 21.51 6.50 -25.18
N ALA A 67 22.57 5.71 -25.08
CA ALA A 67 22.51 4.36 -24.50
C ALA A 67 22.16 4.40 -23.01
N ALA A 68 22.80 5.29 -22.24
CA ALA A 68 22.51 5.51 -20.83
C ALA A 68 21.06 5.98 -20.61
N LYS A 69 20.58 6.94 -21.42
CA LYS A 69 19.19 7.40 -21.38
C LYS A 69 18.21 6.26 -21.66
N LYS A 70 18.46 5.47 -22.71
CA LYS A 70 17.61 4.32 -23.04
C LYS A 70 17.54 3.34 -21.86
N LYS A 71 18.69 3.04 -21.23
CA LYS A 71 18.76 2.16 -20.06
C LYS A 71 18.00 2.74 -18.86
N LEU A 72 18.09 4.05 -18.65
CA LEU A 72 17.33 4.75 -17.61
C LEU A 72 15.82 4.65 -17.87
N ASP A 73 15.36 4.94 -19.09
CA ASP A 73 13.95 4.85 -19.48
C ASP A 73 13.40 3.41 -19.29
N GLU A 74 14.20 2.40 -19.63
CA GLU A 74 13.88 0.98 -19.40
C GLU A 74 13.76 0.66 -17.89
N MET A 75 14.68 1.15 -17.06
CA MET A 75 14.64 0.99 -15.60
C MET A 75 13.43 1.70 -14.99
N GLU A 76 13.13 2.95 -15.38
CA GLU A 76 11.97 3.69 -14.91
C GLU A 76 10.67 2.97 -15.25
N THR A 77 10.57 2.44 -16.47
CA THR A 77 9.41 1.64 -16.91
C THR A 77 9.27 0.38 -16.08
N ALA A 78 10.37 -0.34 -15.82
CA ALA A 78 10.36 -1.55 -15.00
C ALA A 78 9.94 -1.27 -13.55
N VAL A 79 10.49 -0.23 -12.91
CA VAL A 79 10.11 0.20 -11.56
C VAL A 79 8.64 0.60 -11.51
N THR A 80 8.16 1.35 -12.50
CA THR A 80 6.75 1.76 -12.56
C THR A 80 5.81 0.56 -12.73
N ALA A 81 6.15 -0.37 -13.62
CA ALA A 81 5.40 -1.62 -13.80
C ALA A 81 5.38 -2.48 -12.52
N TYR A 82 6.49 -2.50 -11.78
CA TYR A 82 6.59 -3.21 -10.51
C TYR A 82 5.72 -2.54 -9.43
N LYS A 83 5.84 -1.21 -9.26
CA LYS A 83 5.05 -0.43 -8.29
C LYS A 83 3.55 -0.55 -8.54
N THR A 84 3.12 -0.54 -9.80
CA THR A 84 1.71 -0.70 -10.17
C THR A 84 1.19 -2.11 -9.92
N LYS A 85 2.00 -3.14 -10.23
CA LYS A 85 1.64 -4.55 -10.00
C LYS A 85 1.49 -4.89 -8.52
N TYR A 86 2.33 -4.34 -7.65
CA TYR A 86 2.36 -4.65 -6.20
C TYR A 86 1.87 -3.49 -5.34
N MET A 87 0.97 -2.67 -5.87
CA MET A 87 0.41 -1.54 -5.15
C MET A 87 -0.27 -1.99 -3.85
N GLY A 88 0.11 -1.37 -2.73
CA GLY A 88 -0.35 -1.73 -1.39
C GLY A 88 0.57 -2.68 -0.63
N GLU A 89 1.52 -3.36 -1.29
CA GLU A 89 2.52 -4.26 -0.66
C GLU A 89 3.92 -3.61 -0.61
N LEU A 90 4.06 -2.34 -1.01
CA LEU A 90 5.35 -1.66 -1.11
C LEU A 90 5.92 -1.29 0.28
N PRO A 91 7.24 -1.39 0.50
CA PRO A 91 7.91 -0.92 1.72
C PRO A 91 7.60 0.53 2.08
N GLU A 92 7.56 1.41 1.09
CA GLU A 92 7.18 2.83 1.23
C GLU A 92 5.77 3.00 1.85
N GLN A 93 4.88 2.04 1.62
CA GLN A 93 3.49 2.05 2.10
C GLN A 93 3.30 1.30 3.41
N ARG A 94 4.33 0.59 3.90
CA ARG A 94 4.25 -0.28 5.09
C ARG A 94 3.84 0.51 6.34
N GLU A 95 4.45 1.67 6.58
CA GLU A 95 4.11 2.49 7.76
C GLU A 95 2.68 3.01 7.70
N ALA A 96 2.22 3.46 6.53
CA ALA A 96 0.84 3.88 6.33
C ALA A 96 -0.14 2.71 6.55
N ASN A 97 0.19 1.53 6.03
CA ASN A 97 -0.60 0.31 6.23
C ASN A 97 -0.70 -0.08 7.71
N ILE A 98 0.38 0.06 8.49
CA ILE A 98 0.38 -0.21 9.94
C ILE A 98 -0.56 0.75 10.68
N LYS A 99 -0.50 2.05 10.37
CA LYS A 99 -1.40 3.04 11.00
C LYS A 99 -2.88 2.75 10.70
N ILE A 100 -3.19 2.37 9.46
CA ILE A 100 -4.54 1.98 9.07
C ILE A 100 -4.95 0.70 9.81
N LEU A 101 -4.05 -0.29 9.89
CA LEU A 101 -4.29 -1.54 10.61
C LEU A 101 -4.63 -1.29 12.09
N GLU A 102 -3.86 -0.46 12.79
CA GLU A 102 -4.10 -0.09 14.18
C GLU A 102 -5.48 0.59 14.35
N GLN A 103 -5.84 1.50 13.43
CA GLN A 103 -7.15 2.14 13.44
C GLN A 103 -8.28 1.11 13.24
N LEU A 104 -8.14 0.20 12.29
CA LEU A 104 -9.13 -0.84 12.01
C LEU A 104 -9.27 -1.82 13.18
N GLN A 105 -8.18 -2.20 13.83
CA GLN A 105 -8.19 -3.03 15.03
C GLN A 105 -8.95 -2.35 16.16
N ASN A 106 -8.66 -1.07 16.42
CA ASN A 106 -9.36 -0.28 17.43
C ASN A 106 -10.86 -0.13 17.13
N GLN A 107 -11.24 0.04 15.86
CA GLN A 107 -12.64 0.06 15.45
C GLN A 107 -13.31 -1.30 15.66
N ASN A 108 -12.64 -2.40 15.29
CA ASN A 108 -13.16 -3.74 15.45
C ASN A 108 -13.39 -4.08 16.94
N LEU A 109 -12.46 -3.71 17.82
CA LEU A 109 -12.61 -3.87 19.27
C LEU A 109 -13.88 -3.17 19.77
N LYS A 110 -14.08 -1.89 19.42
CA LYS A 110 -15.27 -1.11 19.82
C LYS A 110 -16.58 -1.71 19.31
N VAL A 111 -16.61 -2.17 18.05
CA VAL A 111 -17.80 -2.81 17.45
C VAL A 111 -18.08 -4.14 18.13
N SER A 112 -17.04 -4.92 18.44
CA SER A 112 -17.17 -6.20 19.13
C SER A 112 -17.68 -6.04 20.56
N GLU A 113 -17.21 -5.04 21.29
CA GLU A 113 -17.75 -4.67 22.61
C GLU A 113 -19.22 -4.26 22.53
N SER A 114 -19.59 -3.44 21.54
CA SER A 114 -20.97 -3.03 21.31
C SER A 114 -21.88 -4.20 20.96
N LEU A 115 -21.38 -5.14 20.14
CA LEU A 115 -22.08 -6.37 19.77
C LEU A 115 -22.36 -7.22 21.00
N ARG A 116 -21.35 -7.41 21.86
CA ARG A 116 -21.49 -8.15 23.11
C ARG A 116 -22.52 -7.49 24.04
N ALA A 117 -22.46 -6.18 24.21
CA ALA A 117 -23.44 -5.45 25.01
C ALA A 117 -24.87 -5.56 24.44
N ALA A 118 -25.04 -5.58 23.13
CA ALA A 118 -26.34 -5.80 22.48
C ALA A 118 -26.85 -7.24 22.70
N GLN A 119 -25.97 -8.24 22.63
CA GLN A 119 -26.29 -9.63 22.93
C GLN A 119 -26.71 -9.81 24.40
N ASP A 120 -26.01 -9.20 25.34
CA ASP A 120 -26.36 -9.23 26.76
C ASP A 120 -27.72 -8.58 27.01
N ARG A 121 -27.99 -7.40 26.40
CA ARG A 121 -29.32 -6.75 26.43
C ARG A 121 -30.42 -7.68 25.90
N LYS A 122 -30.17 -8.37 24.78
CA LYS A 122 -31.11 -9.35 24.22
C LYS A 122 -31.43 -10.46 25.21
N LEU A 123 -30.43 -11.03 25.89
CA LEU A 123 -30.64 -12.09 26.88
C LEU A 123 -31.52 -11.62 28.04
N VAL A 124 -31.31 -10.39 28.52
CA VAL A 124 -32.15 -9.79 29.57
C VAL A 124 -33.60 -9.63 29.10
N ILE A 125 -33.83 -9.08 27.91
CA ILE A 125 -35.18 -8.90 27.35
C ILE A 125 -35.86 -10.26 27.12
N GLN A 126 -35.13 -11.26 26.62
CA GLN A 126 -35.66 -12.61 26.43
C GLN A 126 -36.07 -13.26 27.76
N LYS A 127 -35.27 -13.07 28.82
CA LYS A 127 -35.61 -13.55 30.16
C LYS A 127 -36.88 -12.87 30.68
N GLN A 128 -36.99 -11.54 30.54
CA GLN A 128 -38.20 -10.79 30.94
C GLN A 128 -39.44 -11.28 30.18
N LEU A 129 -39.33 -11.49 28.86
CA LEU A 129 -40.41 -12.05 28.05
C LEU A 129 -40.82 -13.47 28.46
N MET A 130 -39.87 -14.26 28.95
CA MET A 130 -40.14 -15.62 29.44
C MET A 130 -40.83 -15.64 30.80
N GLU A 131 -40.50 -14.69 31.68
CA GLU A 131 -41.09 -14.55 33.03
C GLU A 131 -42.45 -13.82 33.02
N MET A 132 -42.73 -13.04 31.98
CA MET A 132 -43.93 -12.21 31.88
C MET A 132 -45.28 -12.96 31.92
N PRO A 133 -45.48 -14.12 31.25
CA PRO A 133 -46.72 -14.89 31.38
C PRO A 133 -47.04 -15.29 32.82
N ALA A 134 -46.00 -15.62 33.61
CA ALA A 134 -46.15 -15.96 35.02
C ALA A 134 -46.67 -14.76 35.82
N ALA A 135 -46.13 -13.57 35.54
CA ALA A 135 -46.54 -12.34 36.21
C ALA A 135 -48.00 -11.99 35.90
N VAL A 136 -48.44 -12.10 34.64
CA VAL A 136 -49.82 -11.79 34.23
C VAL A 136 -50.82 -12.80 34.82
N GLU A 137 -50.56 -14.11 34.74
CA GLU A 137 -51.45 -15.13 35.31
C GLU A 137 -51.56 -14.99 36.85
N LEU A 138 -50.46 -14.69 37.54
CA LEU A 138 -50.47 -14.45 38.98
C LEU A 138 -51.24 -13.17 39.36
N GLU A 139 -51.15 -12.12 38.56
CA GLU A 139 -51.89 -10.86 38.75
C GLU A 139 -53.41 -11.09 38.59
N ASP A 140 -53.82 -11.81 37.54
CA ASP A 140 -55.22 -12.18 37.29
C ASP A 140 -55.82 -13.07 38.38
N LEU A 141 -55.05 -14.06 38.87
CA LEU A 141 -55.50 -14.94 39.95
C LEU A 141 -55.60 -14.20 41.28
N ARG A 142 -54.68 -13.27 41.57
CA ARG A 142 -54.72 -12.43 42.79
C ARG A 142 -55.85 -11.41 42.78
N ALA A 143 -56.31 -10.98 41.61
CA ALA A 143 -57.49 -10.12 41.49
C ALA A 143 -58.80 -10.86 41.85
N LYS A 144 -58.82 -12.19 41.74
CA LYS A 144 -60.01 -13.03 41.96
C LYS A 144 -59.95 -13.85 43.24
N TYR A 145 -58.76 -14.17 43.72
CA TYR A 145 -58.52 -15.10 44.82
C TYR A 145 -57.53 -14.54 45.83
N THR A 146 -57.63 -15.00 47.09
CA THR A 146 -56.68 -14.65 48.16
C THR A 146 -55.36 -15.42 48.00
N GLU A 147 -54.28 -14.93 48.63
CA GLU A 147 -52.93 -15.52 48.46
C GLU A 147 -52.81 -17.00 48.87
N ASN A 148 -53.74 -17.50 49.69
CA ASN A 148 -53.79 -18.90 50.14
C ASN A 148 -54.65 -19.80 49.24
N HIS A 149 -55.20 -19.29 48.14
CA HIS A 149 -56.06 -20.08 47.26
C HIS A 149 -55.25 -21.15 46.50
N PRO A 150 -55.75 -22.39 46.36
CA PRO A 150 -55.05 -23.49 45.70
C PRO A 150 -54.57 -23.17 44.28
N ASP A 151 -55.35 -22.38 43.53
CA ASP A 151 -54.99 -21.98 42.16
C ASP A 151 -53.78 -21.02 42.12
N VAL A 152 -53.66 -20.11 43.10
CA VAL A 152 -52.52 -19.17 43.21
C VAL A 152 -51.24 -19.95 43.54
N ILE A 153 -51.36 -20.94 44.44
CA ILE A 153 -50.25 -21.82 44.83
C ILE A 153 -49.85 -22.73 43.65
N ALA A 154 -50.82 -23.26 42.92
CA ALA A 154 -50.60 -24.09 41.74
C ALA A 154 -49.91 -23.29 40.62
N ALA A 155 -50.36 -22.06 40.33
CA ALA A 155 -49.73 -21.17 39.36
C ALA A 155 -48.29 -20.83 39.78
N LYS A 156 -48.06 -20.45 41.04
CA LYS A 156 -46.71 -20.16 41.56
C LYS A 156 -45.77 -21.37 41.40
N LYS A 157 -46.25 -22.58 41.65
CA LYS A 157 -45.48 -23.83 41.49
C LYS A 157 -45.24 -24.17 40.01
N LYS A 158 -46.23 -23.93 39.14
CA LYS A 158 -46.17 -24.13 37.68
C LYS A 158 -45.07 -23.28 37.03
N TYR A 159 -44.87 -22.07 37.52
CA TYR A 159 -43.87 -21.12 36.99
C TYR A 159 -42.47 -21.27 37.60
N THR A 160 -42.31 -22.06 38.67
CA THR A 160 -40.99 -22.44 39.21
C THR A 160 -40.37 -23.66 38.53
N GLY A 161 -41.12 -24.39 37.70
CA GLY A 161 -40.66 -25.61 37.00
C GLY A 161 -40.32 -25.35 35.51
N PRO A 162 -39.33 -26.06 34.93
CA PRO A 162 -38.89 -25.84 33.54
C PRO A 162 -39.86 -26.35 32.44
N GLU A 163 -41.01 -26.93 32.80
CA GLU A 163 -41.68 -27.96 31.98
C GLU A 163 -42.91 -27.53 31.18
N ASN A 164 -43.42 -26.29 31.26
CA ASN A 164 -44.62 -25.93 30.48
C ASN A 164 -44.48 -24.61 29.72
N LYS A 165 -43.86 -24.69 28.54
CA LYS A 165 -43.59 -23.57 27.63
C LYS A 165 -44.49 -23.52 26.38
N SER A 166 -45.58 -24.28 26.31
CA SER A 166 -46.34 -24.44 25.05
C SER A 166 -47.78 -23.95 25.06
N GLY A 167 -48.27 -23.42 26.19
CA GLY A 167 -49.61 -22.83 26.29
C GLY A 167 -49.58 -21.33 26.50
N TYR A 168 -48.91 -20.57 25.61
CA TYR A 168 -48.89 -19.11 25.71
C TYR A 168 -50.26 -18.53 25.36
N ASP A 169 -50.99 -18.13 26.40
CA ASP A 169 -52.34 -17.58 26.28
C ASP A 169 -52.34 -16.27 25.46
N THR A 170 -53.34 -16.14 24.60
CA THR A 170 -53.54 -14.97 23.72
C THR A 170 -53.68 -13.65 24.50
N HIS A 171 -53.99 -13.72 25.80
CA HIS A 171 -54.06 -12.57 26.70
C HIS A 171 -52.70 -11.94 26.98
N VAL A 172 -51.67 -12.76 27.26
CA VAL A 172 -50.30 -12.28 27.56
C VAL A 172 -49.69 -11.58 26.34
N ARG A 173 -49.96 -12.09 25.13
CA ARG A 173 -49.49 -11.48 23.87
C ARG A 173 -50.15 -10.12 23.57
N LYS A 174 -51.30 -9.84 24.16
CA LYS A 174 -52.03 -8.55 23.99
C LYS A 174 -51.62 -7.51 25.02
N ASP A 175 -51.01 -7.91 26.15
CA ASP A 175 -50.48 -6.99 27.18
C ASP A 175 -49.55 -5.95 26.52
N PRO A 176 -49.78 -4.65 26.75
CA PRO A 176 -48.92 -3.58 26.24
C PRO A 176 -47.43 -3.75 26.57
N ARG A 177 -47.09 -4.22 27.78
CA ARG A 177 -45.71 -4.44 28.23
C ARG A 177 -45.03 -5.55 27.42
N TYR A 178 -45.78 -6.58 27.02
CA TYR A 178 -45.26 -7.70 26.23
C TYR A 178 -44.94 -7.24 24.81
N ARG A 179 -45.84 -6.43 24.23
CA ARG A 179 -45.64 -5.84 22.91
C ARG A 179 -44.46 -4.88 22.88
N GLU A 180 -44.26 -4.09 23.94
CA GLU A 180 -43.11 -3.20 24.06
C GLU A 180 -41.79 -3.98 24.16
N LEU A 181 -41.69 -4.96 25.07
CA LEU A 181 -40.51 -5.82 25.20
C LEU A 181 -40.22 -6.58 23.91
N ARG A 182 -41.26 -7.03 23.21
CA ARG A 182 -41.10 -7.69 21.91
C ARG A 182 -40.55 -6.75 20.85
N SER A 183 -41.06 -5.51 20.79
CA SER A 183 -40.54 -4.49 19.91
C SER A 183 -39.08 -4.15 20.22
N GLN A 184 -38.72 -4.03 21.51
CA GLN A 184 -37.33 -3.81 21.94
C GLN A 184 -36.41 -4.97 21.55
N LEU A 185 -36.89 -6.21 21.66
CA LEU A 185 -36.18 -7.40 21.20
C LEU A 185 -35.90 -7.34 19.70
N ASP A 186 -36.92 -7.04 18.89
CA ASP A 186 -36.80 -6.98 17.44
C ASP A 186 -35.80 -5.88 17.00
N LEU A 187 -35.83 -4.70 17.66
CA LEU A 187 -34.86 -3.63 17.44
C LEU A 187 -33.43 -4.05 17.82
N THR A 188 -33.27 -4.71 18.96
CA THR A 188 -31.97 -5.21 19.44
C THR A 188 -31.42 -6.27 18.49
N ASP A 189 -32.28 -7.14 17.94
CA ASP A 189 -31.89 -8.14 16.94
C ASP A 189 -31.39 -7.50 15.64
N LEU A 190 -32.01 -6.42 15.18
CA LEU A 190 -31.52 -5.65 14.04
C LEU A 190 -30.16 -5.00 14.33
N GLU A 191 -29.99 -4.44 15.53
CA GLU A 191 -28.72 -3.86 16.00
C GLU A 191 -27.60 -4.91 15.99
N ILE A 192 -27.84 -6.10 16.57
CA ILE A 192 -26.91 -7.23 16.58
C ILE A 192 -26.52 -7.62 15.15
N ARG A 193 -27.48 -7.76 14.23
CA ARG A 193 -27.20 -8.10 12.82
C ARG A 193 -26.38 -7.03 12.10
N ARG A 194 -26.59 -5.76 12.43
CA ARG A 194 -25.80 -4.65 11.88
C ARG A 194 -24.36 -4.71 12.39
N LEU A 195 -24.18 -4.79 13.70
CA LEU A 195 -22.87 -4.85 14.37
C LEU A 195 -22.07 -6.09 13.96
N ALA A 196 -22.72 -7.25 13.84
CA ALA A 196 -22.07 -8.48 13.39
C ALA A 196 -21.53 -8.37 11.95
N ARG A 197 -22.30 -7.77 11.03
CA ARG A 197 -21.82 -7.51 9.67
C ARG A 197 -20.66 -6.51 9.64
N GLU A 198 -20.73 -5.47 10.46
CA GLU A 198 -19.68 -4.47 10.57
C GLU A 198 -18.38 -5.06 11.13
N SER A 199 -18.45 -5.87 12.20
CA SER A 199 -17.30 -6.59 12.76
C SER A 199 -16.68 -7.54 11.74
N ALA A 200 -17.48 -8.30 10.99
CA ALA A 200 -16.99 -9.19 9.94
C ALA A 200 -16.26 -8.43 8.82
N ASN A 201 -16.80 -7.28 8.39
CA ASN A 201 -16.15 -6.43 7.39
C ASN A 201 -14.81 -5.87 7.91
N LEU A 202 -14.79 -5.32 9.13
CA LEU A 202 -13.57 -4.80 9.75
C LEU A 202 -12.51 -5.90 9.92
N SER A 203 -12.93 -7.11 10.29
CA SER A 203 -12.02 -8.26 10.40
C SER A 203 -11.37 -8.62 9.07
N GLY A 204 -12.15 -8.63 7.97
CA GLY A 204 -11.61 -8.89 6.63
C GLY A 204 -10.64 -7.80 6.15
N GLN A 205 -10.90 -6.54 6.51
CA GLN A 205 -9.97 -5.44 6.21
C GLN A 205 -8.67 -5.57 7.02
N VAL A 206 -8.76 -5.89 8.31
CA VAL A 206 -7.58 -6.17 9.16
C VAL A 206 -6.71 -7.27 8.53
N GLU A 207 -7.31 -8.37 8.11
CA GLU A 207 -6.58 -9.48 7.47
C GLU A 207 -5.91 -9.05 6.15
N THR A 208 -6.60 -8.26 5.33
CA THR A 208 -6.05 -7.72 4.08
C THR A 208 -4.81 -6.85 4.33
N TYR A 209 -4.87 -5.95 5.33
CA TYR A 209 -3.75 -5.08 5.66
C TYR A 209 -2.59 -5.83 6.33
N LEU A 210 -2.88 -6.84 7.16
CA LEU A 210 -1.85 -7.74 7.70
C LEU A 210 -1.10 -8.44 6.57
N SER A 211 -1.81 -9.04 5.61
CA SER A 211 -1.18 -9.72 4.47
C SER A 211 -0.30 -8.78 3.64
N ARG A 212 -0.73 -7.53 3.45
CA ARG A 212 0.07 -6.49 2.77
C ARG A 212 1.36 -6.15 3.51
N ILE A 213 1.31 -6.06 4.83
CA ILE A 213 2.48 -5.77 5.67
C ILE A 213 3.44 -6.97 5.69
N GLU A 214 2.92 -8.20 5.77
CA GLU A 214 3.74 -9.43 5.79
C GLU A 214 4.50 -9.66 4.48
N LYS A 215 3.90 -9.30 3.35
CA LYS A 215 4.56 -9.42 2.04
C LYS A 215 5.57 -8.32 1.76
N SER A 216 5.50 -7.21 2.48
CA SER A 216 6.34 -6.03 2.24
C SER A 216 7.85 -6.31 2.34
N PRO A 217 8.38 -7.07 3.32
CA PRO A 217 9.80 -7.44 3.36
C PRO A 217 10.28 -8.25 2.15
N ALA A 218 9.44 -9.15 1.63
CA ALA A 218 9.78 -9.91 0.42
C ALA A 218 9.88 -8.98 -0.80
N ARG A 219 8.99 -7.98 -0.90
CA ARG A 219 9.05 -6.95 -1.96
C ARG A 219 10.27 -6.05 -1.85
N GLU A 220 10.75 -5.79 -0.64
CA GLU A 220 11.99 -5.03 -0.41
C GLU A 220 13.20 -5.79 -0.96
N GLN A 221 13.27 -7.11 -0.72
CA GLN A 221 14.33 -7.96 -1.27
C GLN A 221 14.29 -8.01 -2.80
N ASP A 222 13.10 -8.16 -3.39
CA ASP A 222 12.91 -8.17 -4.84
C ASP A 222 13.34 -6.84 -5.51
N MET A 223 13.24 -5.70 -4.82
CA MET A 223 13.65 -4.38 -5.34
C MET A 223 15.13 -4.06 -5.07
N ALA A 224 15.76 -4.74 -4.12
CA ALA A 224 17.17 -4.55 -3.78
C ALA A 224 18.12 -5.43 -4.62
N ALA A 225 17.58 -6.44 -5.32
CA ALA A 225 18.29 -7.35 -6.21
C ALA A 225 18.40 -6.81 -7.65
#